data_AF-A0A6M0M7S3-F1
#
_entry.id   AF-A0A6M0M7S3-F1
#
_cell.length_a   1.000
_cell.length_b   1.000
_cell.length_c   1.000
_cell.angle_alpha   90.00
_cell.angle_beta   90.00
_cell.angle_gamma   90.00
#
_symmetry.space_group_name_H-M   'P 1'
#
loop_
_entity.id
_entity.type
_entity.pdbx_description
1 polymer ?
#
loop_
_entity_poly.entity_id
_entity_poly.type
_entity_poly.pdbx_seq_one_letter_code
_entity_poly.pdbx_strand_id
1 'polypeptide(L)'
;MAQKNKTKIYFWIKLDENFFKNLAIKNLRKTVTGGDTLVIIYQQMLLSSLPNNGVIYYEGTLQDIAQEIALNLDEKLDDVRLAIDYFQKAGLLQIGDDGSAEMLQVPMLIGQETNWNKYKRDKKLENFQPTSNQLPTSSNQAPTEIEKEIELEIEKERDIDIDKNSLLSAYFNTFTKLATKNNKLREAVKVEFLKLPDFQKEQAIIGAKNYAKWYKTENPDDSTGKFTINAINFIIGNKETFDDFQEEIKVKKKTLGGLI
;
A
#
# COMPACT_ATOMS: atom_id res chain seq x y z
N MET A 1 23.55 -26.09 0.65
CA MET A 1 22.85 -24.87 0.17
C MET A 1 21.60 -24.72 1.02
N ALA A 2 21.50 -23.66 1.83
CA ALA A 2 20.32 -23.44 2.66
C ALA A 2 19.17 -22.90 1.79
N GLN A 3 18.06 -23.63 1.74
CA GLN A 3 16.82 -23.16 1.13
C GLN A 3 16.32 -21.96 1.93
N LYS A 4 16.41 -20.76 1.35
CA LYS A 4 15.86 -19.53 1.91
C LYS A 4 14.33 -19.67 1.89
N ASN A 5 13.74 -20.05 3.03
CA ASN A 5 12.29 -20.14 3.17
C ASN A 5 11.67 -18.78 2.85
N LYS A 6 10.92 -18.69 1.73
CA LYS A 6 10.12 -17.51 1.42
C LYS A 6 9.07 -17.35 2.52
N THR A 7 9.11 -16.24 3.23
CA THR A 7 8.11 -15.89 4.25
C THR A 7 6.73 -15.85 3.60
N LYS A 8 5.79 -16.65 4.13
CA LYS A 8 4.39 -16.59 3.67
C LYS A 8 3.80 -15.24 4.03
N ILE A 9 3.20 -14.58 3.03
CA ILE A 9 2.49 -13.31 3.16
C ILE A 9 0.99 -13.65 3.17
N TYR A 10 0.26 -13.10 4.13
CA TYR A 10 -1.18 -13.25 4.25
C TYR A 10 -1.83 -11.89 3.96
N PHE A 11 -2.96 -11.91 3.25
CA PHE A 11 -3.74 -10.73 2.93
C PHE A 11 -5.13 -10.86 3.57
N TRP A 12 -5.68 -9.75 4.06
CA TRP A 12 -7.08 -9.64 4.50
C TRP A 12 -7.62 -8.29 4.08
N ILE A 13 -8.94 -8.23 3.91
CA ILE A 13 -9.68 -6.98 3.76
C ILE A 13 -10.28 -6.64 5.11
N LYS A 14 -10.03 -5.43 5.59
CA LYS A 14 -10.84 -4.84 6.66
C LYS A 14 -12.09 -4.27 6.00
N LEU A 15 -13.23 -4.91 6.22
CA LEU A 15 -14.51 -4.41 5.71
C LEU A 15 -14.94 -3.23 6.58
N ASP A 16 -15.05 -2.05 5.97
CA ASP A 16 -15.51 -0.84 6.65
C ASP A 16 -16.96 -0.99 7.16
N GLU A 17 -17.26 -0.47 8.35
CA GLU A 17 -18.62 -0.53 8.93
C GLU A 17 -19.69 0.17 8.07
N ASN A 18 -19.25 1.08 7.18
CA ASN A 18 -20.09 1.80 6.22
C ASN A 18 -20.09 1.14 4.83
N PHE A 19 -19.43 -0.01 4.63
CA PHE A 19 -19.44 -0.73 3.36
C PHE A 19 -20.86 -0.96 2.83
N PHE A 20 -21.75 -1.49 3.67
CA PHE A 20 -23.16 -1.71 3.31
C PHE A 20 -24.01 -0.44 3.35
N LYS A 21 -23.48 0.67 3.90
CA LYS A 21 -24.11 2.00 3.85
C LYS A 21 -23.76 2.75 2.56
N ASN A 22 -22.70 2.34 1.85
CA ASN A 22 -22.33 2.89 0.54
C ASN A 22 -23.53 2.85 -0.41
N LEU A 23 -23.81 3.98 -1.06
CA LEU A 23 -25.00 4.14 -1.89
C LEU A 23 -25.01 3.17 -3.09
N ALA A 24 -23.85 2.92 -3.71
CA ALA A 24 -23.72 2.00 -4.83
C ALA A 24 -23.97 0.55 -4.39
N ILE A 25 -23.42 0.13 -3.24
CA ILE A 25 -23.65 -1.21 -2.67
C ILE A 25 -25.12 -1.38 -2.29
N LYS A 26 -25.70 -0.37 -1.62
CA LYS A 26 -27.12 -0.40 -1.21
C LYS A 26 -28.07 -0.40 -2.40
N ASN A 27 -27.73 0.34 -3.46
CA ASN A 27 -28.51 0.40 -4.69
C ASN A 27 -28.48 -0.94 -5.43
N LEU A 28 -27.30 -1.57 -5.55
CA LEU A 28 -27.12 -2.86 -6.21
C LEU A 28 -28.02 -3.93 -5.60
N ARG A 29 -27.94 -4.06 -4.27
CA ARG A 29 -28.71 -5.05 -3.49
C ARG A 29 -30.23 -4.86 -3.58
N LYS A 30 -30.69 -3.62 -3.85
CA LYS A 30 -32.12 -3.29 -3.87
C LYS A 30 -32.74 -3.30 -5.25
N THR A 31 -31.97 -2.94 -6.27
CA THR A 31 -32.51 -2.64 -7.62
C THR A 31 -32.17 -3.70 -8.64
N VAL A 32 -31.15 -4.53 -8.39
CA VAL A 32 -30.72 -5.59 -9.29
C VAL A 32 -31.07 -6.96 -8.69
N THR A 33 -31.77 -7.79 -9.46
CA THR A 33 -32.03 -9.18 -9.08
C THR A 33 -30.71 -9.93 -8.92
N GLY A 34 -30.50 -10.58 -7.77
CA GLY A 34 -29.21 -11.20 -7.46
C GLY A 34 -28.13 -10.21 -7.02
N GLY A 35 -28.48 -8.95 -6.71
CA GLY A 35 -27.52 -7.93 -6.28
C GLY A 35 -26.68 -8.32 -5.07
N ASP A 36 -27.19 -9.15 -4.15
CA ASP A 36 -26.40 -9.72 -3.06
C ASP A 36 -25.25 -10.60 -3.56
N THR A 37 -25.51 -11.46 -4.54
CA THR A 37 -24.49 -12.29 -5.20
C THR A 37 -23.43 -11.43 -5.86
N LEU A 38 -23.84 -10.38 -6.57
CA LEU A 38 -22.90 -9.45 -7.23
C LEU A 38 -22.01 -8.69 -6.22
N VAL A 39 -22.55 -8.36 -5.04
CA VAL A 39 -21.74 -7.79 -3.94
C VAL A 39 -20.71 -8.79 -3.42
N ILE A 40 -21.07 -10.07 -3.31
CA ILE A 40 -20.14 -11.14 -2.90
C ILE A 40 -19.03 -11.31 -3.94
N ILE A 41 -19.38 -11.38 -5.23
CA ILE A 41 -18.42 -11.44 -6.34
C ILE A 41 -17.45 -10.25 -6.27
N TYR A 42 -17.96 -9.03 -6.04
CA TYR A 42 -17.10 -7.86 -5.88
C TYR A 42 -16.14 -7.98 -4.69
N GLN A 43 -16.59 -8.52 -3.54
CA GLN A 43 -15.70 -8.76 -2.41
C GLN A 43 -14.63 -9.81 -2.72
N GLN A 44 -14.97 -10.87 -3.46
CA GLN A 44 -14.00 -11.86 -3.93
C GLN A 44 -12.98 -11.24 -4.89
N MET A 45 -13.42 -10.39 -5.82
CA MET A 45 -12.55 -9.62 -6.71
C MET A 45 -11.59 -8.73 -5.91
N LEU A 46 -12.10 -7.97 -4.93
CA LEU A 46 -11.28 -7.18 -4.03
C LEU A 46 -10.20 -8.05 -3.36
N LEU A 47 -10.56 -9.22 -2.81
CA LEU A 47 -9.62 -10.14 -2.16
C LEU A 47 -8.55 -10.66 -3.13
N SER A 48 -8.95 -11.07 -4.32
CA SER A 48 -8.05 -11.60 -5.35
C SER A 48 -7.04 -10.56 -5.85
N SER A 49 -7.41 -9.28 -5.79
CA SER A 49 -6.59 -8.16 -6.26
C SER A 49 -5.53 -7.70 -5.24
N LEU A 50 -5.64 -8.10 -3.96
CA LEU A 50 -4.76 -7.65 -2.89
C LEU A 50 -3.27 -7.92 -3.11
N PRO A 51 -2.85 -9.09 -3.64
CA PRO A 51 -1.43 -9.36 -3.91
C PRO A 51 -0.80 -8.33 -4.84
N ASN A 52 -1.61 -7.68 -5.68
CA ASN A 52 -1.21 -6.70 -6.67
C ASN A 52 -1.79 -5.31 -6.38
N ASN A 53 -1.97 -4.97 -5.10
CA ASN A 53 -2.38 -3.63 -4.65
C ASN A 53 -3.71 -3.14 -5.25
N GLY A 54 -4.66 -4.05 -5.50
CA GLY A 54 -5.96 -3.69 -6.08
C GLY A 54 -6.08 -3.98 -7.56
N VAL A 55 -5.09 -4.62 -8.20
CA VAL A 55 -5.15 -4.94 -9.63
C VAL A 55 -5.34 -6.45 -9.86
N ILE A 56 -6.29 -6.82 -10.69
CA ILE A 56 -6.41 -8.16 -11.26
C ILE A 56 -5.91 -8.07 -12.71
N TYR A 57 -4.72 -8.61 -12.96
CA TYR A 57 -4.10 -8.55 -14.27
C TYR A 57 -4.82 -9.47 -15.25
N TYR A 58 -4.99 -8.98 -16.47
CA TYR A 58 -5.43 -9.80 -17.59
C TYR A 58 -4.24 -10.58 -18.14
N GLU A 59 -4.30 -11.91 -18.04
CA GLU A 59 -3.21 -12.79 -18.48
C GLU A 59 -3.23 -13.04 -19.98
N GLY A 60 -4.36 -12.77 -20.65
CA GLY A 60 -4.55 -13.01 -22.09
C GLY A 60 -4.70 -14.49 -22.43
N THR A 61 -4.99 -15.33 -21.43
CA THR A 61 -5.21 -16.77 -21.60
C THR A 61 -6.61 -17.03 -22.16
N LEU A 62 -7.59 -16.27 -21.69
CA LEU A 62 -8.97 -16.31 -22.20
C LEU A 62 -9.25 -15.07 -23.07
N GLN A 63 -10.48 -14.90 -23.52
CA GLN A 63 -10.82 -13.83 -24.47
C GLN A 63 -10.91 -12.44 -23.82
N ASP A 64 -11.27 -12.39 -22.53
CA ASP A 64 -11.41 -11.17 -21.75
C ASP A 64 -11.14 -11.43 -20.26
N ILE A 65 -10.91 -10.35 -19.50
CA ILE A 65 -10.65 -10.43 -18.06
C ILE A 65 -11.83 -11.00 -17.27
N ALA A 66 -13.07 -10.83 -17.74
CA ALA A 66 -14.24 -11.35 -17.04
C ALA A 66 -14.27 -12.88 -17.05
N GLN A 67 -13.81 -13.51 -18.13
CA GLN A 67 -13.64 -14.97 -18.22
C GLN A 67 -12.57 -15.48 -17.27
N GLU A 68 -11.44 -14.78 -17.18
CA GLU A 68 -10.35 -15.16 -16.26
C GLU A 68 -10.78 -15.01 -14.80
N ILE A 69 -11.46 -13.91 -14.46
CA ILE A 69 -12.02 -13.70 -13.12
C ILE A 69 -13.07 -14.77 -12.79
N ALA A 70 -14.00 -15.06 -13.70
CA ALA A 70 -15.03 -16.08 -13.49
C ALA A 70 -14.42 -17.45 -13.22
N LEU A 71 -13.41 -17.85 -13.99
CA LEU A 71 -12.71 -19.11 -13.80
C LEU A 71 -11.93 -19.14 -12.47
N ASN A 72 -11.23 -18.05 -12.13
CA ASN A 72 -10.41 -17.96 -10.92
C ASN A 72 -11.24 -17.95 -9.62
N LEU A 73 -12.45 -17.36 -9.68
CA LEU A 73 -13.33 -17.24 -8.53
C LEU A 73 -14.36 -18.38 -8.41
N ASP A 74 -14.44 -19.26 -9.41
CA ASP A 74 -15.49 -20.29 -9.54
C ASP A 74 -16.91 -19.68 -9.55
N GLU A 75 -17.05 -18.57 -10.28
CA GLU A 75 -18.29 -17.80 -10.41
C GLU A 75 -18.82 -17.83 -11.85
N LYS A 76 -20.10 -17.53 -12.02
CA LYS A 76 -20.70 -17.49 -13.36
C LYS A 76 -20.20 -16.29 -14.15
N LEU A 77 -19.81 -16.52 -15.40
CA LEU A 77 -19.33 -15.48 -16.31
C LEU A 77 -20.31 -14.30 -16.45
N ASP A 78 -21.61 -14.58 -16.57
CA ASP A 78 -22.62 -13.54 -16.71
C ASP A 78 -22.72 -12.67 -15.45
N ASP A 79 -22.61 -13.28 -14.26
CA ASP A 79 -22.65 -12.56 -12.99
C ASP A 79 -21.38 -11.70 -12.80
N VAL A 80 -20.20 -12.21 -13.19
CA VAL A 80 -18.94 -11.46 -13.16
C VAL A 80 -18.98 -10.27 -14.12
N ARG A 81 -19.48 -10.45 -15.34
CA ARG A 81 -19.64 -9.35 -16.31
C ARG A 81 -20.58 -8.28 -15.79
N LEU A 82 -21.70 -8.69 -15.21
CA LEU A 82 -22.67 -7.77 -14.62
C LEU A 82 -22.07 -7.01 -13.43
N ALA A 83 -21.29 -7.68 -12.59
CA ALA A 83 -20.57 -7.05 -11.49
C ALA A 83 -19.56 -6.01 -12.02
N ILE A 84 -18.71 -6.37 -12.99
CA ILE A 84 -17.73 -5.46 -13.59
C ILE A 84 -18.42 -4.21 -14.15
N ASP A 85 -19.45 -4.38 -14.98
CA ASP A 85 -20.18 -3.25 -15.60
C ASP A 85 -20.81 -2.34 -14.54
N TYR A 86 -21.46 -2.92 -13.53
CA TYR A 86 -22.08 -2.15 -12.46
C TYR A 86 -21.05 -1.36 -11.65
N PHE A 87 -19.98 -2.02 -11.20
CA PHE A 87 -18.96 -1.40 -10.35
C PHE A 87 -18.09 -0.39 -11.11
N GLN A 88 -17.93 -0.57 -12.42
CA GLN A 88 -17.31 0.42 -13.30
C GLN A 88 -18.17 1.68 -13.40
N LYS A 89 -19.48 1.54 -13.63
CA LYS A 89 -20.42 2.69 -13.64
C LYS A 89 -20.51 3.38 -12.28
N ALA A 90 -20.38 2.62 -11.19
CA ALA A 90 -20.37 3.16 -9.83
C ALA A 90 -19.04 3.85 -9.45
N GLY A 91 -18.01 3.80 -10.32
CA GLY A 91 -16.69 4.38 -10.06
C GLY A 91 -15.91 3.64 -8.97
N LEU A 92 -16.19 2.35 -8.76
CA LEU A 92 -15.52 1.50 -7.76
C LEU A 92 -14.52 0.52 -8.41
N LEU A 93 -14.63 0.34 -9.72
CA LEU A 93 -13.77 -0.49 -10.56
C LEU A 93 -13.40 0.27 -11.83
N GLN A 94 -12.22 0.03 -12.38
CA GLN A 94 -11.82 0.53 -13.69
C GLN A 94 -11.17 -0.59 -14.50
N ILE A 95 -11.43 -0.64 -15.81
CA ILE A 95 -10.66 -1.48 -16.75
C ILE A 95 -9.59 -0.61 -17.40
N GLY A 96 -8.33 -1.04 -17.28
CA GLY A 96 -7.18 -0.38 -17.87
C GLY A 96 -7.07 -0.61 -19.38
N ASP A 97 -6.18 0.14 -20.04
CA ASP A 97 -5.91 -0.01 -21.48
C ASP A 97 -5.35 -1.39 -21.85
N ASP A 98 -4.74 -2.07 -20.87
CA ASP A 98 -4.21 -3.44 -20.97
C ASP A 98 -5.27 -4.53 -20.74
N GLY A 99 -6.51 -4.14 -20.43
CA GLY A 99 -7.60 -5.06 -20.10
C GLY A 99 -7.64 -5.50 -18.63
N SER A 100 -6.68 -5.08 -17.80
CA SER A 100 -6.64 -5.41 -16.38
C SER A 100 -7.74 -4.68 -15.60
N ALA A 101 -8.23 -5.30 -14.53
CA ALA A 101 -9.24 -4.70 -13.65
C ALA A 101 -8.60 -4.08 -12.41
N GLU A 102 -8.83 -2.79 -12.18
CA GLU A 102 -8.36 -2.03 -11.02
C GLU A 102 -9.51 -1.75 -10.04
N MET A 103 -9.32 -2.17 -8.81
CA MET A 103 -10.26 -2.01 -7.70
C MET A 103 -9.94 -0.73 -6.92
N LEU A 104 -10.67 0.35 -7.22
CA LEU A 104 -10.33 1.70 -6.75
C LEU A 104 -10.46 1.89 -5.23
N GLN A 105 -11.20 1.01 -4.55
CA GLN A 105 -11.38 1.06 -3.09
C GLN A 105 -10.27 0.35 -2.31
N VAL A 106 -9.49 -0.53 -2.95
CA VAL A 106 -8.49 -1.35 -2.26
C VAL A 106 -7.42 -0.53 -1.53
N PRO A 107 -6.89 0.57 -2.08
CA PRO A 107 -5.94 1.43 -1.36
C PRO A 107 -6.46 1.98 -0.02
N MET A 108 -7.79 2.11 0.14
CA MET A 108 -8.44 2.59 1.36
C MET A 108 -8.80 1.46 2.35
N LEU A 109 -8.82 0.21 1.90
CA LEU A 109 -9.29 -0.96 2.65
C LEU A 109 -8.15 -1.89 3.13
N ILE A 110 -6.92 -1.66 2.67
CA ILE A 110 -5.75 -2.48 3.03
C ILE A 110 -5.22 -2.07 4.42
N GLY A 111 -5.12 -3.07 5.31
CA GLY A 111 -4.15 -3.08 6.40
C GLY A 111 -3.14 -4.21 6.17
N GLN A 112 -1.84 -3.96 6.34
CA GLN A 112 -0.79 -4.97 6.24
C GLN A 112 -0.27 -5.32 7.65
N GLU A 113 -0.26 -6.60 7.99
CA GLU A 113 0.26 -7.15 9.25
C GLU A 113 1.28 -8.26 8.96
N THR A 114 2.31 -8.35 9.78
CA THR A 114 3.35 -9.38 9.68
C THR A 114 2.94 -10.67 10.40
N ASN A 115 3.65 -11.78 10.17
CA ASN A 115 3.43 -13.05 10.88
C ASN A 115 3.45 -12.92 12.41
N TRP A 116 4.16 -11.93 12.94
CA TRP A 116 4.24 -11.62 14.37
C TRP A 116 2.95 -11.01 14.93
N ASN A 117 2.30 -10.12 14.16
CA ASN A 117 1.04 -9.49 14.54
C ASN A 117 -0.11 -10.49 14.47
N LYS A 118 -0.10 -11.40 13.49
CA LYS A 118 -1.02 -12.55 13.43
C LYS A 118 -0.87 -13.46 14.66
N TYR A 119 0.35 -13.86 15.00
CA TYR A 119 0.63 -14.69 16.19
C TYR A 119 0.10 -14.06 17.49
N LYS A 120 0.27 -12.75 17.67
CA LYS A 120 -0.26 -12.03 18.85
C LYS A 120 -1.80 -12.01 18.90
N ARG A 121 -2.45 -11.81 17.74
CA ARG A 121 -3.92 -11.84 17.64
C ARG A 121 -4.47 -13.22 17.93
N ASP A 122 -3.85 -14.26 17.36
CA ASP A 122 -4.26 -15.65 17.52
C ASP A 122 -4.07 -16.11 18.98
N LYS A 123 -2.97 -15.69 19.65
CA LYS A 123 -2.77 -15.86 21.10
C LYS A 123 -3.81 -15.13 21.96
N LYS A 124 -4.28 -13.95 21.53
CA LYS A 124 -5.32 -13.17 22.23
C LYS A 124 -6.70 -13.82 22.06
N LEU A 125 -6.99 -14.41 20.90
CA LEU A 125 -8.19 -15.23 20.66
C LEU A 125 -8.18 -16.55 21.44
N GLU A 126 -7.03 -17.20 21.58
CA GLU A 126 -6.86 -18.42 22.39
C GLU A 126 -7.14 -18.16 23.88
N ASN A 127 -6.74 -16.99 24.38
CA ASN A 127 -7.06 -16.56 25.75
C ASN A 127 -8.53 -16.12 25.92
N PHE A 128 -9.27 -15.97 24.81
CA PHE A 128 -10.70 -15.71 24.75
C PHE A 128 -11.48 -17.03 24.52
N GLN A 129 -11.14 -18.10 25.24
CA GLN A 129 -12.06 -19.23 25.34
C GLN A 129 -13.23 -18.86 26.26
N PRO A 130 -14.50 -18.94 25.82
CA PRO A 130 -15.63 -18.72 26.71
C PRO A 130 -15.67 -19.89 27.69
N THR A 131 -15.26 -19.65 28.93
CA THR A 131 -15.51 -20.60 30.01
C THR A 131 -17.01 -20.73 30.18
N SER A 132 -17.52 -21.87 29.72
CA SER A 132 -18.73 -22.58 30.13
C SER A 132 -19.59 -21.89 31.21
N ASN A 133 -20.84 -21.61 30.83
CA ASN A 133 -22.06 -21.58 31.66
C ASN A 133 -21.87 -21.28 33.15
N GLN A 134 -21.93 -20.00 33.52
CA GLN A 134 -22.55 -19.58 34.79
C GLN A 134 -22.89 -18.09 34.73
N LEU A 135 -24.19 -17.79 34.84
CA LEU A 135 -24.69 -16.46 35.20
C LEU A 135 -24.36 -16.23 36.68
N PRO A 136 -23.78 -15.06 37.04
CA PRO A 136 -24.28 -14.37 38.22
C PRO A 136 -24.54 -12.88 37.97
N THR A 137 -25.78 -12.54 38.27
CA THR A 137 -26.32 -11.30 38.86
C THR A 137 -25.35 -10.20 39.34
N SER A 138 -25.64 -8.99 38.86
CA SER A 138 -25.69 -7.70 39.59
C SER A 138 -24.53 -7.31 40.51
N SER A 139 -23.77 -6.29 40.12
CA SER A 139 -23.73 -4.97 40.80
C SER A 139 -22.46 -4.19 40.44
N ASN A 140 -22.69 -3.04 39.80
CA ASN A 140 -21.90 -1.80 39.79
C ASN A 140 -20.50 -1.82 40.42
N GLN A 141 -19.49 -1.79 39.55
CA GLN A 141 -18.36 -0.84 39.59
C GLN A 141 -17.48 -1.10 38.35
N ALA A 142 -17.76 -0.38 37.27
CA ALA A 142 -16.82 -0.24 36.16
C ALA A 142 -16.85 1.22 35.73
N PRO A 143 -15.75 1.93 35.95
CA PRO A 143 -15.30 2.80 34.87
C PRO A 143 -13.77 2.78 34.69
N THR A 144 -13.34 3.21 33.50
CA THR A 144 -12.09 3.96 33.22
C THR A 144 -10.82 3.29 32.67
N GLU A 145 -10.78 2.00 32.29
CA GLU A 145 -9.58 1.46 31.58
C GLU A 145 -9.80 1.22 30.07
N ILE A 146 -10.98 0.73 29.66
CA ILE A 146 -11.25 0.39 28.24
C ILE A 146 -11.40 1.65 27.36
N GLU A 147 -12.03 2.71 27.88
CA GLU A 147 -12.26 3.94 27.10
C GLU A 147 -10.97 4.75 26.91
N LYS A 148 -10.04 4.72 27.88
CA LYS A 148 -8.73 5.40 27.77
C LYS A 148 -7.75 4.70 26.83
N GLU A 149 -7.82 3.37 26.69
CA GLU A 149 -7.01 2.65 25.71
C GLU A 149 -7.52 2.81 24.27
N ILE A 150 -8.85 2.88 24.06
CA ILE A 150 -9.44 3.13 22.74
C ILE A 150 -9.14 4.57 22.27
N GLU A 151 -9.15 5.57 23.15
CA GLU A 151 -8.72 6.93 22.80
C GLU A 151 -7.21 7.00 22.44
N LEU A 152 -6.34 6.28 23.17
CA LEU A 152 -4.91 6.20 22.87
C LEU A 152 -4.57 5.39 21.61
N GLU A 153 -5.42 4.44 21.19
CA GLU A 153 -5.30 3.72 19.91
C GLU A 153 -5.84 4.55 18.73
N ILE A 154 -6.94 5.30 18.89
CA ILE A 154 -7.46 6.19 17.84
C ILE A 154 -6.54 7.41 17.63
N GLU A 155 -5.84 7.87 18.67
CA GLU A 155 -4.84 8.94 18.54
C GLU A 155 -3.55 8.43 17.85
N LYS A 156 -3.14 7.17 18.08
CA LYS A 156 -2.01 6.55 17.36
C LYS A 156 -2.32 6.10 15.94
N GLU A 157 -3.58 5.78 15.61
CA GLU A 157 -3.97 5.47 14.21
C GLU A 157 -4.18 6.73 13.35
N ARG A 158 -4.44 7.91 13.96
CA ARG A 158 -4.43 9.19 13.24
C ARG A 158 -3.03 9.80 13.03
N ASP A 159 -2.05 9.40 13.83
CA ASP A 159 -0.66 9.85 13.66
C ASP A 159 0.13 9.05 12.61
N ILE A 160 -0.33 7.87 12.19
CA ILE A 160 0.37 7.03 11.20
C ILE A 160 0.22 7.57 9.76
N ASP A 161 -0.77 8.42 9.48
CA ASP A 161 -1.00 8.97 8.13
C ASP A 161 -0.33 10.35 7.90
N ILE A 162 0.15 11.00 8.97
CA ILE A 162 0.89 12.27 8.85
C ILE A 162 2.39 11.99 8.66
N ASP A 163 2.95 11.01 9.37
CA ASP A 163 4.41 10.81 9.38
C ASP A 163 4.92 10.00 8.15
N LYS A 164 4.16 9.03 7.64
CA LYS A 164 4.52 8.34 6.38
C LYS A 164 4.35 9.24 5.16
N ASN A 165 3.34 10.11 5.16
CA ASN A 165 3.23 11.19 4.16
C ASN A 165 4.34 12.23 4.36
N SER A 166 4.74 12.54 5.59
CA SER A 166 5.85 13.46 5.91
C SER A 166 7.19 12.94 5.39
N LEU A 167 7.51 11.66 5.63
CA LEU A 167 8.75 11.03 5.17
C LEU A 167 8.79 10.91 3.64
N LEU A 168 7.69 10.49 3.01
CA LEU A 168 7.59 10.46 1.55
C LEU A 168 7.66 11.86 0.93
N SER A 169 7.01 12.85 1.56
CA SER A 169 7.10 14.26 1.17
C SER A 169 8.52 14.80 1.31
N ALA A 170 9.20 14.50 2.42
CA ALA A 170 10.61 14.88 2.64
C ALA A 170 11.54 14.24 1.60
N TYR A 171 11.28 12.98 1.24
CA TYR A 171 12.00 12.29 0.17
C TYR A 171 11.76 12.99 -1.18
N PHE A 172 10.50 13.24 -1.56
CA PHE A 172 10.16 13.93 -2.80
C PHE A 172 10.69 15.36 -2.88
N ASN A 173 10.68 16.11 -1.77
CA ASN A 173 11.20 17.48 -1.70
C ASN A 173 12.71 17.55 -1.92
N THR A 174 13.42 16.45 -1.63
CA THR A 174 14.86 16.36 -1.89
C THR A 174 15.15 16.26 -3.40
N PHE A 175 14.25 15.65 -4.18
CA PHE A 175 14.35 15.52 -5.64
C PHE A 175 13.47 16.58 -6.35
N THR A 176 13.90 17.84 -6.32
CA THR A 176 13.08 19.04 -6.63
C THR A 176 12.36 19.09 -7.99
N LYS A 177 12.83 18.39 -9.04
CA LYS A 177 12.15 18.26 -10.34
C LYS A 177 11.14 17.09 -10.44
N LEU A 178 11.08 16.20 -9.44
CA LEU A 178 10.12 15.10 -9.40
C LEU A 178 8.68 15.62 -9.24
N ALA A 179 8.50 16.78 -8.60
CA ALA A 179 7.20 17.37 -8.28
C ALA A 179 6.41 17.88 -9.48
N THR A 180 7.01 18.09 -10.66
CA THR A 180 6.35 18.85 -11.75
C THR A 180 6.15 18.12 -13.09
N LYS A 181 6.79 16.98 -13.40
CA LYS A 181 6.74 16.46 -14.79
C LYS A 181 6.73 14.94 -15.05
N ASN A 182 6.59 14.04 -14.06
CA ASN A 182 6.50 12.61 -14.38
C ASN A 182 5.68 11.79 -13.37
N ASN A 183 4.36 11.74 -13.58
CA ASN A 183 3.43 10.99 -12.71
C ASN A 183 3.80 9.50 -12.63
N LYS A 184 4.23 8.88 -13.74
CA LYS A 184 4.66 7.46 -13.74
C LYS A 184 5.88 7.22 -12.84
N LEU A 185 6.87 8.11 -12.90
CA LEU A 185 8.06 8.00 -12.05
C LEU A 185 7.70 8.27 -10.57
N ARG A 186 6.80 9.21 -10.28
CA ARG A 186 6.35 9.47 -8.90
C ARG A 186 5.62 8.28 -8.29
N GLU A 187 4.72 7.66 -9.04
CA GLU A 187 4.02 6.47 -8.56
C GLU A 187 5.00 5.31 -8.37
N ALA A 188 5.94 5.11 -9.29
CA ALA A 188 6.96 4.07 -9.13
C ALA A 188 7.86 4.33 -7.89
N VAL A 189 8.30 5.57 -7.66
CA VAL A 189 9.06 5.93 -6.44
C VAL A 189 8.21 5.74 -5.19
N LYS A 190 6.93 6.12 -5.20
CA LYS A 190 6.01 5.95 -4.08
C LYS A 190 5.85 4.47 -3.74
N VAL A 191 5.59 3.63 -4.73
CA VAL A 191 5.45 2.18 -4.57
C VAL A 191 6.73 1.59 -3.97
N GLU A 192 7.90 1.92 -4.51
CA GLU A 192 9.17 1.38 -4.01
C GLU A 192 9.54 1.92 -2.62
N PHE A 193 9.29 3.20 -2.34
CA PHE A 193 9.56 3.80 -1.03
C PHE A 193 8.66 3.21 0.07
N LEU A 194 7.40 2.93 -0.24
CA LEU A 194 6.46 2.33 0.72
C LEU A 194 6.78 0.87 1.03
N LYS A 195 7.46 0.15 0.12
CA LYS A 195 7.96 -1.21 0.36
C LYS A 195 9.11 -1.27 1.37
N LEU A 196 9.82 -0.16 1.59
CA LEU A 196 10.92 -0.11 2.55
C LEU A 196 10.41 -0.31 4.01
N PRO A 197 11.14 -1.07 4.84
CA PRO A 197 11.01 -1.00 6.29
C PRO A 197 11.20 0.45 6.80
N ASP A 198 10.57 0.81 7.91
CA ASP A 198 10.57 2.20 8.39
C ASP A 198 11.98 2.75 8.66
N PHE A 199 12.90 1.93 9.20
CA PHE A 199 14.29 2.33 9.36
C PHE A 199 14.99 2.61 8.02
N GLN A 200 14.64 1.89 6.95
CA GLN A 200 15.19 2.13 5.62
C GLN A 200 14.57 3.36 4.94
N LYS A 201 13.35 3.76 5.31
CA LYS A 201 12.75 5.03 4.83
C LYS A 201 13.50 6.24 5.37
N GLU A 202 13.88 6.19 6.65
CA GLU A 202 14.72 7.23 7.26
C GLU A 202 16.11 7.27 6.59
N GLN A 203 16.74 6.11 6.40
CA GLN A 203 18.00 5.99 5.68
C GLN A 203 17.88 6.51 4.24
N ALA A 204 16.78 6.24 3.55
CA ALA A 204 16.52 6.74 2.21
C ALA A 204 16.49 8.27 2.15
N ILE A 205 15.89 8.93 3.16
CA ILE A 205 15.85 10.40 3.24
C ILE A 205 17.24 10.97 3.54
N ILE A 206 17.96 10.38 4.51
CA ILE A 206 19.32 10.81 4.86
C ILE A 206 20.23 10.69 3.63
N GLY A 207 20.21 9.51 3.00
CA GLY A 207 20.95 9.24 1.78
C GLY A 207 20.58 10.21 0.66
N ALA A 208 19.30 10.47 0.44
CA ALA A 208 18.85 11.36 -0.63
C ALA A 208 19.35 12.79 -0.41
N LYS A 209 19.34 13.27 0.83
CA LYS A 209 19.85 14.61 1.18
C LYS A 209 21.34 14.71 0.92
N ASN A 210 22.10 13.72 1.36
CA ASN A 210 23.55 13.66 1.17
C ASN A 210 23.91 13.53 -0.31
N TYR A 211 23.18 12.68 -1.04
CA TYR A 211 23.32 12.52 -2.50
C TYR A 211 23.02 13.81 -3.25
N ALA A 212 21.90 14.48 -2.95
CA ALA A 212 21.53 15.73 -3.61
C ALA A 212 22.57 16.83 -3.36
N LYS A 213 23.15 16.89 -2.15
CA LYS A 213 24.23 17.82 -1.81
C LYS A 213 25.52 17.49 -2.55
N TRP A 214 25.94 16.23 -2.56
CA TRP A 214 27.11 15.75 -3.29
C TRP A 214 26.97 16.00 -4.80
N TYR A 215 25.82 15.62 -5.40
CA TYR A 215 25.56 15.77 -6.82
C TYR A 215 25.66 17.22 -7.29
N LYS A 216 25.07 18.16 -6.54
CA LYS A 216 25.15 19.61 -6.84
C LYS A 216 26.58 20.15 -6.72
N THR A 217 27.39 19.55 -5.87
CA THR A 217 28.81 19.94 -5.71
C THR A 217 29.65 19.44 -6.88
N GLU A 218 29.42 18.21 -7.34
CA GLU A 218 30.13 17.62 -8.48
C GLU A 218 29.64 18.14 -9.84
N ASN A 219 28.38 18.56 -9.92
CA ASN A 219 27.73 18.99 -11.17
C ASN A 219 27.07 20.37 -11.02
N PRO A 220 27.85 21.44 -10.73
CA PRO A 220 27.30 22.77 -10.48
C PRO A 220 26.56 23.37 -11.69
N ASP A 221 26.94 22.98 -12.91
CA ASP A 221 26.36 23.49 -14.15
C ASP A 221 25.17 22.66 -14.68
N ASP A 222 24.77 21.57 -13.99
CA ASP A 222 23.68 20.71 -14.43
C ASP A 222 22.29 21.36 -14.22
N SER A 223 21.85 22.09 -15.24
CA SER A 223 20.50 22.63 -15.32
C SER A 223 19.44 21.59 -15.73
N THR A 224 19.82 20.38 -16.16
CA THR A 224 18.91 19.33 -16.64
C THR A 224 18.21 18.60 -15.49
N GLY A 225 18.82 18.57 -14.31
CA GLY A 225 18.25 18.00 -13.09
C GLY A 225 18.20 16.47 -13.10
N LYS A 226 19.20 15.83 -13.72
CA LYS A 226 19.34 14.38 -13.80
C LYS A 226 19.35 13.69 -12.44
N PHE A 227 19.81 14.38 -11.38
CA PHE A 227 19.75 13.85 -10.00
C PHE A 227 18.35 13.42 -9.56
N THR A 228 17.30 14.02 -10.13
CA THR A 228 15.91 13.66 -9.82
C THR A 228 15.43 12.35 -10.44
N ILE A 229 16.04 11.92 -11.54
CA ILE A 229 15.74 10.65 -12.21
C ILE A 229 16.21 9.48 -11.34
N ASN A 230 17.25 9.70 -10.54
CA ASN A 230 17.81 8.66 -9.68
C ASN A 230 16.99 8.37 -8.44
N ALA A 231 15.92 9.12 -8.14
CA ALA A 231 15.06 8.88 -6.96
C ALA A 231 14.56 7.43 -6.87
N ILE A 232 14.19 6.79 -7.99
CA ILE A 232 13.79 5.38 -7.95
C ILE A 232 14.99 4.44 -7.81
N ASN A 233 16.06 4.70 -8.57
CA ASN A 233 17.29 3.90 -8.58
C ASN A 233 17.97 3.86 -7.20
N PHE A 234 17.83 4.95 -6.46
CA PHE A 234 18.33 5.13 -5.11
C PHE A 234 17.69 4.15 -4.12
N ILE A 235 16.44 3.74 -4.38
CA ILE A 235 15.66 2.79 -3.59
C ILE A 235 15.87 1.36 -4.09
N ILE A 236 15.77 1.12 -5.39
CA ILE A 236 15.75 -0.23 -5.97
C ILE A 236 17.15 -0.85 -6.15
N GLY A 237 18.21 -0.08 -5.96
CA GLY A 237 19.59 -0.62 -5.94
C GLY A 237 20.29 -0.69 -7.29
N ASN A 238 19.82 0.05 -8.31
CA ASN A 238 20.38 -0.04 -9.66
C ASN A 238 21.74 0.67 -9.82
N LYS A 239 21.99 1.77 -9.08
CA LYS A 239 23.25 2.54 -9.02
C LYS A 239 23.14 3.63 -7.96
N GLU A 240 24.21 3.91 -7.20
CA GLU A 240 24.28 4.98 -6.15
C GLU A 240 23.05 4.92 -5.23
N THR A 241 23.08 4.07 -4.21
CA THR A 241 21.91 3.77 -3.36
C THR A 241 21.90 4.64 -2.10
N PHE A 242 20.79 4.65 -1.35
CA PHE A 242 20.80 5.36 -0.08
C PHE A 242 21.85 4.83 0.90
N ASP A 243 22.15 3.53 0.88
CA ASP A 243 23.17 2.94 1.74
C ASP A 243 24.56 3.55 1.48
N ASP A 244 24.87 3.92 0.23
CA ASP A 244 26.15 4.52 -0.15
C ASP A 244 26.32 5.97 0.38
N PHE A 245 25.22 6.62 0.79
CA PHE A 245 25.19 8.04 1.14
C PHE A 245 24.68 8.28 2.57
N GLN A 246 24.81 7.31 3.49
CA GLN A 246 24.42 7.51 4.88
C GLN A 246 25.28 8.56 5.62
N GLU A 247 26.48 8.84 5.13
CA GLU A 247 27.36 9.90 5.62
C GLU A 247 27.62 10.98 4.55
N GLU A 248 27.92 12.22 4.97
CA GLU A 248 28.29 13.27 4.02
C GLU A 248 29.64 12.98 3.36
N ILE A 249 29.60 12.72 2.05
CA ILE A 249 30.82 12.53 1.26
C ILE A 249 31.55 13.86 1.15
N LYS A 250 32.71 13.97 1.82
CA LYS A 250 33.60 15.12 1.69
C LYS A 250 34.25 15.10 0.31
N VAL A 251 33.79 15.98 -0.57
CA VAL A 251 34.42 16.22 -1.87
C VAL A 251 35.85 16.69 -1.64
N LYS A 252 36.84 15.87 -2.05
CA LYS A 252 38.22 16.34 -2.14
C LYS A 252 38.22 17.43 -3.20
N LYS A 253 38.38 18.70 -2.79
CA LYS A 253 38.74 19.78 -3.71
C LYS A 253 39.89 19.26 -4.57
N LYS A 254 39.66 19.07 -5.87
CA LYS A 254 40.75 19.02 -6.84
C LYS A 254 41.46 20.36 -6.67
N THR A 255 42.56 20.35 -5.93
CA THR A 255 43.57 21.39 -6.10
C THR A 255 43.89 21.36 -7.58
N LEU A 256 43.57 22.47 -8.26
CA LEU A 256 44.14 22.75 -9.56
C LEU A 256 45.65 22.62 -9.38
N GLY A 257 46.21 21.50 -9.87
CA GLY A 257 47.61 21.39 -10.19
C GLY A 257 47.87 22.36 -11.33
N GLY A 258 47.97 23.64 -10.99
CA GLY A 258 48.55 24.64 -11.84
C GLY A 258 50.02 24.31 -11.99
N LEU A 259 50.43 24.12 -13.24
CA LEU A 259 51.80 24.26 -13.70
C LEU A 259 52.49 25.42 -12.96
N ILE A 260 53.60 25.12 -12.30
CA ILE A 260 54.85 25.90 -12.39
C ILE A 260 55.99 24.88 -12.45
#